data_AF-A0A366ELG0-F1
#
_entry.id   AF-A0A366ELG0-F1
#
_cell.length_a   1.000
_cell.length_b   1.000
_cell.length_c   1.000
_cell.angle_alpha   90.00
_cell.angle_beta   90.00
_cell.angle_gamma   90.00
#
_symmetry.space_group_name_H-M   'P 1'
#
loop_
_entity.id
_entity.type
_entity.pdbx_description
1 polymer ?
#
loop_
_entity_poly.entity_id
_entity_poly.type
_entity_poly.pdbx_seq_one_letter_code
_entity_poly.pdbx_strand_id
1 'polypeptide(L)' 'MPVFGPGALDVSPRIGHIHVTVDDAPWRWADASGEPLIIQSLPPGSHKVLIQLADPTHRAIDQGVVELVIAEK' A
#
# COMPACT_ATOMS: atom_id res chain seq x y z
N MET A 1 19.38 1.09 1.93
CA MET A 1 19.16 2.44 1.34
C MET A 1 17.91 3.03 1.98
N PRO A 2 17.84 4.34 2.26
CA PRO A 2 16.69 4.96 2.92
C PRO A 2 15.47 5.02 1.98
N VAL A 3 14.30 4.62 2.50
CA VAL A 3 12.99 4.75 1.82
C VAL A 3 12.19 5.93 2.40
N PHE A 4 12.42 6.23 3.68
CA PHE A 4 11.72 7.28 4.43
C PHE A 4 12.67 8.36 4.94
N GLY A 5 12.09 9.50 5.29
CA GLY A 5 12.80 10.64 5.87
C GLY A 5 13.62 11.43 4.83
N PRO A 6 14.32 12.50 5.28
CA PRO A 6 15.03 13.40 4.37
C PRO A 6 16.03 12.71 3.44
N GLY A 7 16.75 11.71 3.96
CA GLY A 7 17.77 10.98 3.19
C GLY A 7 17.23 10.14 2.02
N ALA A 8 15.92 9.89 1.96
CA ALA A 8 15.31 9.20 0.83
C ALA A 8 15.34 10.03 -0.47
N LEU A 9 15.48 11.37 -0.36
CA LEU A 9 15.60 12.27 -1.52
C LEU A 9 16.99 12.24 -2.16
N ASP A 10 17.99 11.71 -1.44
CA ASP A 10 19.39 11.67 -1.87
C ASP A 10 19.76 10.37 -2.62
N VAL A 11 18.80 9.46 -2.83
CA VAL A 11 19.00 8.17 -3.51
C VAL A 11 18.47 8.23 -4.96
N SER A 12 19.24 7.67 -5.91
CA SER A 12 18.86 7.52 -7.32
C SER A 12 19.15 6.09 -7.83
N PRO A 13 18.16 5.37 -8.42
CA PRO A 13 16.76 5.77 -8.54
C PRO A 13 16.08 5.90 -7.16
N ARG A 14 15.10 6.80 -7.05
CA ARG A 14 14.34 6.98 -5.80
C ARG A 14 13.63 5.67 -5.47
N ILE A 15 13.74 5.25 -4.21
CA ILE A 15 13.09 4.03 -3.74
C ILE A 15 11.67 4.39 -3.33
N GLY A 16 10.69 3.74 -3.98
CA GLY A 16 9.29 3.90 -3.63
C GLY A 16 8.86 2.98 -2.48
N HIS A 17 7.62 3.16 -2.06
CA HIS A 17 6.90 2.26 -1.17
C HIS A 17 5.44 2.20 -1.63
N ILE A 18 4.70 1.20 -1.18
CA ILE A 18 3.26 1.20 -1.39
C ILE A 18 2.59 1.92 -0.23
N HIS A 19 1.43 2.50 -0.48
CA HIS A 19 0.48 2.58 0.59
C HIS A 19 -0.88 1.97 0.25
N VAL A 20 -1.49 1.44 1.29
CA VAL A 20 -2.58 0.48 1.18
C VAL A 20 -3.80 0.99 1.94
N THR A 21 -4.95 0.98 1.27
CA THR A 21 -6.25 1.33 1.83
C THR A 21 -7.20 0.17 1.60
N VAL A 22 -7.89 -0.26 2.65
CA VAL A 22 -8.91 -1.31 2.61
C VAL A 22 -10.28 -0.66 2.72
N ASP A 23 -11.21 -1.04 1.85
CA ASP A 23 -12.63 -0.64 1.86
C ASP A 23 -12.85 0.87 2.00
N ASP A 24 -12.04 1.66 1.28
CA ASP A 24 -12.08 3.13 1.28
C ASP A 24 -11.99 3.75 2.69
N ALA A 25 -11.33 3.05 3.63
CA ALA A 25 -11.14 3.53 4.99
C ALA A 25 -10.44 4.90 5.02
N PRO A 26 -10.73 5.75 6.02
CA PRO A 26 -10.09 7.07 6.16
C PRO A 26 -8.62 6.98 6.59
N TRP A 27 -8.12 5.76 6.82
CA TRP A 27 -6.73 5.48 7.17
C TRP A 27 -6.08 4.56 6.14
N ARG A 28 -4.76 4.59 6.11
CA ARG A 28 -3.90 3.77 5.25
C ARG A 28 -2.55 3.60 5.90
N TRP A 29 -1.80 2.59 5.50
CA TRP A 29 -0.42 2.37 5.97
C TRP A 29 0.55 2.35 4.80
N ALA A 30 1.79 2.75 5.07
CA ALA A 30 2.91 2.62 4.15
C ALA A 30 3.61 1.27 4.37
N ASP A 31 4.00 0.61 3.30
CA ASP A 31 4.81 -0.61 3.32
C ASP A 31 5.98 -0.48 2.33
N ALA A 32 7.19 -0.59 2.86
CA ALA A 32 8.45 -0.51 2.14
C ALA A 32 9.26 -1.81 2.23
N SER A 33 8.63 -2.92 2.65
CA SER A 33 9.32 -4.19 2.91
C SER A 33 9.77 -4.90 1.63
N GLY A 34 9.02 -4.73 0.53
CA GLY A 34 9.18 -5.56 -0.67
C GLY A 34 8.67 -6.99 -0.49
N GLU A 35 8.03 -7.30 0.64
CA GLU A 35 7.47 -8.59 0.97
C GLU A 35 5.99 -8.68 0.56
N PRO A 36 5.39 -9.89 0.55
CA PRO A 36 3.96 -10.05 0.32
C PRO A 36 3.12 -9.24 1.31
N LEU A 37 2.10 -8.56 0.78
CA LEU A 37 1.09 -7.89 1.57
C LEU A 37 0.12 -8.93 2.17
N ILE A 38 0.05 -9.00 3.50
CA ILE A 38 -0.82 -9.94 4.21
C ILE A 38 -1.92 -9.17 4.95
N ILE A 39 -3.17 -9.45 4.59
CA ILE A 39 -4.38 -8.91 5.24
C ILE A 39 -5.19 -10.10 5.75
N GLN A 40 -5.56 -10.07 7.02
CA GLN A 40 -6.28 -11.16 7.69
C GLN A 40 -7.57 -10.65 8.33
N SER A 41 -8.47 -11.58 8.62
CA SER A 41 -9.72 -11.33 9.36
C SER A 41 -10.65 -10.31 8.68
N LEU A 42 -10.64 -10.24 7.35
CA LEU A 42 -11.71 -9.57 6.61
C LEU A 42 -13.03 -10.30 6.87
N PRO A 43 -14.12 -9.59 7.21
CA PRO A 43 -15.45 -10.19 7.32
C PRO A 43 -15.89 -10.90 6.02
N PRO A 44 -16.85 -11.84 6.06
CA PRO A 44 -17.53 -12.28 4.86
C PRO A 44 -18.15 -11.09 4.10
N GLY A 45 -18.00 -11.05 2.79
CA GLY A 45 -18.47 -9.94 1.95
C GLY A 45 -17.51 -9.55 0.84
N SER A 46 -17.90 -8.52 0.09
CA SER A 46 -17.04 -7.90 -0.94
C SER A 46 -16.09 -6.90 -0.29
N HIS A 47 -14.82 -6.97 -0.69
CA HIS A 47 -13.76 -6.09 -0.23
C HIS A 47 -13.00 -5.49 -1.41
N LYS A 48 -12.41 -4.33 -1.16
CA LYS A 48 -11.56 -3.63 -2.11
C LYS A 48 -10.28 -3.18 -1.43
N VAL A 49 -9.14 -3.51 -2.02
CA VAL A 49 -7.82 -3.07 -1.55
C VAL A 49 -7.20 -2.18 -2.61
N LEU A 50 -7.08 -0.88 -2.30
CA LEU A 50 -6.35 0.08 -3.11
C LEU A 50 -4.87 0.03 -2.71
N ILE A 51 -4.00 -0.20 -3.70
CA ILE A 51 -2.55 -0.20 -3.55
C ILE A 51 -2.00 0.92 -4.41
N GLN A 52 -1.32 1.89 -3.79
CA GLN A 52 -0.72 3.03 -4.50
C GLN A 52 0.79 2.97 -4.36
N LEU A 53 1.51 2.88 -5.49
CA LEU A 53 2.95 3.10 -5.51
C LEU A 53 3.20 4.59 -5.27
N ALA A 54 4.00 4.90 -4.27
CA ALA A 54 4.32 6.27 -3.90
C ALA A 54 5.82 6.55 -3.90
N ASP A 55 6.14 7.81 -4.20
CA ASP A 55 7.50 8.32 -4.08
C ASP A 55 7.84 8.65 -2.62
N PRO A 56 9.11 8.95 -2.30
CA PRO A 56 9.52 9.37 -0.96
C PRO A 56 8.84 10.62 -0.40
N THR A 57 8.10 11.38 -1.22
CA THR A 57 7.30 12.54 -0.78
C THR A 57 5.84 12.16 -0.47
N HIS A 58 5.54 10.86 -0.43
CA HIS A 58 4.21 10.28 -0.24
C HIS A 58 3.22 10.63 -1.34
N ARG A 59 3.70 11.05 -2.52
CA ARG A 59 2.85 11.26 -3.69
C ARG A 59 2.66 9.94 -4.42
N ALA A 60 1.42 9.58 -4.71
CA ALA A 60 1.11 8.44 -5.55
C ALA A 60 1.61 8.71 -6.98
N ILE A 61 2.30 7.72 -7.56
CA ILE A 61 2.81 7.73 -8.93
C ILE A 61 1.99 6.77 -9.80
N ASP A 62 1.54 5.66 -9.22
CA ASP A 62 0.71 4.66 -9.88
C ASP A 62 -0.21 3.98 -8.86
N GLN A 63 -1.26 3.31 -9.32
CA GLN A 63 -2.19 2.60 -8.44
C GLN A 63 -2.87 1.40 -9.11
N GLY A 64 -3.22 0.42 -8.28
CA GLY A 64 -4.03 -0.73 -8.63
C GLY A 64 -5.08 -1.01 -7.56
N VAL A 65 -6.18 -1.63 -7.98
CA VAL A 65 -7.26 -2.05 -7.10
C VAL A 65 -7.39 -3.56 -7.19
N VAL A 66 -7.42 -4.22 -6.03
CA VAL A 66 -7.73 -5.64 -5.91
C VAL A 66 -9.12 -5.76 -5.30
N GLU A 67 -10.05 -6.33 -6.04
CA GLU A 67 -11.39 -6.65 -5.57
C GLU A 67 -11.46 -8.14 -5.24
N LEU A 68 -12.02 -8.48 -4.09
CA LEU A 68 -12.15 -9.87 -3.64
C LEU A 68 -13.44 -10.07 -2.84
N VAL A 69 -13.91 -11.32 -2.81
CA VAL A 69 -15.08 -11.71 -2.01
C VAL A 69 -14.65 -12.79 -1.02
N ILE A 70 -14.91 -12.55 0.27
CA ILE A 70 -14.75 -13.53 1.32
C ILE A 70 -16.09 -14.26 1.50
N ALA A 71 -16.08 -15.58 1.30
CA ALA A 71 -17.28 -16.40 1.43
C ALA A 71 -17.73 -16.49 2.91
N GLU A 72 -19.04 -16.71 3.10
CA GLU A 72 -19.56 -17.13 4.40
C GLU A 72 -19.01 -18.53 4.76
N LYS A 73 -19.01 -18.83 6.06
CA LYS A 73 -18.60 -20.15 6.57
C LYS A 73 -19.62 -21.23 6.31
#